data_AF-A0A927QZM8-F1
#
_entry.id   AF-A0A927QZM8-F1
#
_cell.length_a   1.000
_cell.length_b   1.000
_cell.length_c   1.000
_cell.angle_alpha   90.00
_cell.angle_beta   90.00
_cell.angle_gamma   90.00
#
_symmetry.space_group_name_H-M   'P 1'
#
loop_
_entity.id
_entity.type
_entity.pdbx_description
1 polymer ?
#
loop_
_entity_poly.entity_id
_entity_poly.type
_entity_poly.pdbx_seq_one_letter_code
_entity_poly.pdbx_strand_id
1 'polypeptide(L)' 'MQQLHLSDIEQRVYQAVTTLEARGQVPFPEAIAEEVGLPPEQLTTPLHVLGEKNLLHREDSPLEGLDFGPRWCSQHLG' A
#
# COMPACT_ATOMS: atom_id res chain seq x y z
N MET A 1 -3.33 20.62 -7.94
CA MET A 1 -3.23 19.48 -7.01
C MET A 1 -4.51 18.69 -7.15
N GLN A 2 -4.45 17.52 -7.80
CA GLN A 2 -5.63 16.72 -8.11
C GLN A 2 -6.35 16.37 -6.79
N GLN A 3 -7.58 16.83 -6.62
CA GLN A 3 -8.45 16.39 -5.53
C GLN A 3 -8.86 14.95 -5.84
N LEU A 4 -7.98 14.01 -5.56
CA LEU A 4 -8.29 12.59 -5.66
C LEU A 4 -9.35 12.30 -4.60
N HIS A 5 -10.58 12.08 -5.05
CA HIS A 5 -11.63 11.55 -4.19
C HIS A 5 -11.21 10.14 -3.79
N LEU A 6 -10.76 10.03 -2.55
CA LEU A 6 -10.46 8.76 -1.88
C LEU A 6 -11.59 8.46 -0.90
N SER A 7 -12.02 7.21 -0.86
CA SER A 7 -12.88 6.73 0.21
C SER A 7 -12.12 6.71 1.55
N ASP A 8 -12.84 6.67 2.67
CA ASP A 8 -12.22 6.59 4.01
C ASP A 8 -11.26 5.40 4.12
N ILE A 9 -11.60 4.28 3.48
CA ILE A 9 -10.77 3.07 3.47
C ILE A 9 -9.49 3.27 2.65
N GLU A 10 -9.59 3.89 1.47
CA GLU A 10 -8.43 4.22 0.64
C GLU A 10 -7.49 5.20 1.33
N GLN A 11 -8.03 6.21 2.02
CA GLN A 11 -7.22 7.16 2.79
C GLN A 11 -6.43 6.48 3.91
N ARG A 12 -7.09 5.60 4.68
CA ARG A 12 -6.42 4.86 5.77
C ARG A 12 -5.34 3.93 5.23
N VAL A 13 -5.61 3.21 4.14
CA VAL A 13 -4.63 2.32 3.51
C VAL A 13 -3.43 3.10 2.98
N TYR A 14 -3.66 4.22 2.30
CA TYR A 14 -2.58 5.09 1.83
C TYR A 14 -1.74 5.65 2.98
N GLN A 15 -2.40 6.09 4.06
CA GLN A 15 -1.72 6.60 5.25
C GLN A 15 -0.90 5.52 5.96
N ALA A 16 -1.40 4.29 6.02
CA ALA A 16 -0.66 3.17 6.59
C ALA A 16 0.61 2.86 5.78
N VAL A 17 0.51 2.78 4.45
CA VAL A 17 1.67 2.56 3.57
C VAL A 17 2.72 3.64 3.77
N THR A 18 2.33 4.91 3.69
CA THR A 18 3.26 6.04 3.87
C THR A 18 3.87 6.07 5.27
N THR A 19 3.12 5.66 6.31
CA THR A 19 3.62 5.56 7.68
C THR A 19 4.65 4.44 7.83
N LEU A 20 4.40 3.26 7.24
CA LEU A 20 5.34 2.14 7.25
C LEU A 20 6.65 2.53 6.54
N GLU A 21 6.56 3.16 5.37
CA GLU A 21 7.74 3.66 4.65
C GLU A 21 8.51 4.73 5.42
N ALA A 22 7.81 5.68 6.04
CA ALA A 22 8.43 6.71 6.87
C ALA A 22 9.17 6.12 8.09
N ARG A 23 8.76 4.94 8.56
CA ARG A 23 9.44 4.16 9.61
C ARG A 23 10.56 3.26 9.06
N GLY A 24 10.81 3.26 7.75
CA GLY A 24 11.78 2.38 7.08
C GLY A 24 11.32 0.92 7.00
N GLN A 25 10.04 0.65 7.19
CA GLN A 25 9.46 -0.69 7.07
C GLN A 25 8.98 -0.94 5.65
N VAL A 26 8.99 -2.21 5.24
CA VAL A 26 8.46 -2.62 3.94
C VAL A 26 6.94 -2.81 4.05
N PRO A 27 6.13 -2.07 3.29
CA PRO A 27 4.67 -2.15 3.32
C PRO A 27 4.15 -3.39 2.57
N PHE A 28 4.28 -4.56 3.20
CA PHE A 28 3.62 -5.79 2.78
C PHE A 28 2.13 -5.80 3.16
N PRO A 29 1.26 -6.55 2.46
CA PRO A 29 -0.17 -6.61 2.75
C PRO A 29 -0.48 -6.90 4.22
N GLU A 30 0.29 -7.78 4.85
CA GLU A 30 0.16 -8.14 6.27
C GLU A 30 0.50 -6.95 7.19
N ALA A 31 1.59 -6.23 6.92
CA ALA A 31 1.98 -5.06 7.71
C ALA A 31 0.99 -3.91 7.54
N ILE A 32 0.45 -3.73 6.34
CA ILE A 32 -0.60 -2.74 6.07
C ILE A 32 -1.89 -3.14 6.79
N ALA A 33 -2.23 -4.43 6.80
CA ALA A 33 -3.41 -4.95 7.50
C ALA A 33 -3.34 -4.68 9.00
N GLU A 34 -2.18 -4.94 9.60
CA GLU A 34 -1.90 -4.63 11.00
C GLU A 34 -2.00 -3.13 11.30
N GLU A 35 -1.38 -2.26 10.48
CA GLU A 35 -1.39 -0.81 10.73
C GLU A 35 -2.79 -0.19 10.54
N VAL A 36 -3.61 -0.70 9.61
CA VAL A 36 -4.99 -0.22 9.39
C VAL A 36 -6.00 -0.88 10.34
N GLY A 37 -5.65 -2.01 10.96
CA GLY A 37 -6.55 -2.80 11.80
C GLY A 37 -7.63 -3.52 11.01
N LEU A 38 -7.30 -3.98 9.80
CA LEU A 38 -8.22 -4.68 8.90
C LEU A 38 -7.65 -6.02 8.49
N PRO A 39 -8.49 -7.00 8.13
CA PRO A 39 -7.99 -8.27 7.64
C PRO A 39 -7.47 -8.10 6.20
N PRO A 40 -6.40 -8.83 5.79
CA PRO A 40 -5.74 -8.64 4.49
C PRO A 40 -6.66 -8.73 3.27
N GLU A 41 -7.74 -9.51 3.35
CA GLU A 41 -8.68 -9.67 2.25
C GLU A 41 -9.39 -8.35 1.90
N GLN A 42 -9.60 -7.47 2.89
CA GLN A 42 -10.21 -6.16 2.70
C GLN A 42 -9.25 -5.14 2.08
N LEU A 43 -7.95 -5.44 1.99
CA LEU A 43 -6.95 -4.53 1.41
C LEU A 43 -6.84 -4.64 -0.11
N THR A 44 -7.26 -5.77 -0.69
CA THR A 44 -7.09 -6.03 -2.14
C THR A 44 -7.68 -4.91 -3.00
N THR A 45 -8.93 -4.54 -2.74
CA THR A 45 -9.64 -3.48 -3.48
C THR A 45 -9.00 -2.10 -3.30
N PRO A 46 -8.80 -1.57 -2.07
CA PRO A 46 -8.21 -0.25 -1.89
C PRO A 46 -6.78 -0.16 -2.41
N LEU A 47 -5.94 -1.19 -2.24
CA LEU A 47 -4.58 -1.20 -2.79
C LEU A 47 -4.58 -1.14 -4.32
N HIS A 48 -5.44 -1.92 -4.97
CA HIS A 48 -5.62 -1.87 -6.43
C HIS A 48 -6.06 -0.47 -6.90
N VAL A 49 -7.07 0.11 -6.25
CA VAL A 49 -7.58 1.46 -6.60
C VAL A 49 -6.51 2.54 -6.41
N LEU A 50 -5.73 2.47 -5.33
CA LEU A 50 -4.63 3.40 -5.08
C LEU A 50 -3.49 3.22 -6.10
N GLY A 51 -3.25 2.00 -6.56
CA GLY A 51 -2.36 1.70 -7.69
C GLY A 51 -2.81 2.36 -9.00
N GLU A 52 -4.08 2.19 -9.37
CA GLU A 52 -4.68 2.81 -10.57
C GLU A 52 -4.64 4.34 -10.52
N LYS A 53 -4.72 4.93 -9.31
CA LYS A 53 -4.61 6.38 -9.08
C LYS A 53 -3.16 6.88 -9.08
N ASN A 54 -2.16 6.03 -9.33
CA ASN A 54 -0.73 6.34 -9.24
C ASN A 54 -0.33 6.94 -7.88
N LEU A 55 -0.99 6.48 -6.81
CA LEU A 55 -0.66 6.86 -5.44
C LEU A 55 0.25 5.83 -4.79
N LEU A 56 0.07 4.56 -5.14
CA LEU A 56 0.91 3.46 -4.72
C LEU A 56 1.47 2.74 -5.93
N HIS A 57 2.67 2.18 -5.79
CA HIS A 57 3.29 1.32 -6.78
C HIS A 57 3.42 -0.09 -6.21
N ARG A 58 2.91 -1.07 -6.96
CA ARG A 58 3.11 -2.49 -6.65
C ARG A 58 4.45 -2.93 -7.24
N GLU A 59 5.34 -3.39 -6.38
CA GLU A 59 6.56 -4.07 -6.79
C GLU A 59 6.45 -5.55 -6.41
N ASP A 60 6.48 -6.43 -7.41
CA ASP A 60 6.63 -7.85 -7.16
C ASP A 60 8.10 -8.13 -6.80
N SER A 61 8.33 -8.91 -5.73
CA SER A 61 9.67 -9.15 -5.22
C SER A 61 10.50 -9.96 -6.23
N PRO A 62 11.69 -9.50 -6.65
CA PRO A 62 12.47 -10.12 -7.73
C PRO A 62 13.33 -11.32 -7.28
N LEU A 63 13.29 -11.70 -6.00
CA LEU A 63 14.17 -12.72 -5.46
C LEU A 63 13.60 -14.12 -5.68
N GLU A 64 14.07 -14.78 -6.75
CA GLU A 64 13.85 -16.21 -6.98
C GLU A 64 14.15 -17.01 -5.71
N GLY A 65 13.10 -17.58 -5.10
CA GLY A 65 13.20 -18.51 -3.97
C GLY A 65 12.64 -18.03 -2.64
N LEU A 66 12.25 -16.75 -2.51
CA LEU A 66 11.53 -16.25 -1.32
C LEU A 66 10.34 -15.40 -1.76
N ASP A 67 9.16 -16.02 -1.82
CA ASP A 67 7.90 -15.34 -2.13
C ASP A 67 7.35 -14.64 -0.88
N PHE A 68 7.80 -13.40 -0.65
CA PHE A 68 7.25 -12.51 0.38
C PHE A 68 5.96 -11.81 -0.08
N GLY A 69 5.44 -12.15 -1.27
CA GLY A 69 4.32 -11.45 -1.88
C GLY A 69 4.67 -10.05 -2.40
N PRO A 70 3.68 -9.33 -2.95
CA PRO A 70 3.87 -7.99 -3.49
C PRO A 70 4.07 -6.96 -2.39
N ARG A 71 4.99 -6.02 -2.58
CA ARG A 71 5.13 -4.84 -1.70
C ARG A 71 4.54 -3.60 -2.35
N TRP A 72 4.04 -2.68 -1.55
CA TRP A 72 3.32 -1.50 -2.02
C TRP A 72 4.01 -0.20 -1.60
N CYS A 73 4.75 0.43 -2.48
CA CYS A 73 5.47 1.66 -2.14
C CYS A 73 4.62 2.91 -2.43
N SER A 74 4.70 3.97 -1.61
CA SER A 74 4.05 5.23 -1.97
C SER A 74 4.79 5.86 -3.13
N GLN A 75 4.05 6.26 -4.16
CA GLN A 75 4.60 7.02 -5.26
C GLN A 75 4.75 8.46 -4.78
N HIS A 76 5.84 8.75 -4.06
CA HIS A 76 6.24 10.12 -3.83
C HIS A 76 6.56 10.73 -5.19
N LEU A 77 5.63 11.56 -5.69
CA LEU A 77 5.93 12.58 -6.69
C LEU A 77 6.95 13.53 -6.05
N GLY A 78 8.23 13.22 -6.23
CA GLY A 78 9.32 14.17 -6.01
C GLY A 78 9.22 15.34 -6.98
#